data_AF-V6SU69-F1
#
_entry.id   AF-V6SU69-F1
#
_cell.length_a   1.000
_cell.length_b   1.000
_cell.length_c   1.000
_cell.angle_alpha   90.00
_cell.angle_beta   90.00
_cell.angle_gamma   90.00
#
_symmetry.space_group_name_H-M   'P 1'
#
loop_
_entity.id
_entity.type
_entity.pdbx_description
1 polymer ?
#
loop_
_entity_poly.entity_id
_entity_poly.type
_entity_poly.pdbx_seq_one_letter_code
_entity_poly.pdbx_strand_id
1 'polypeptide(L)'
;MKGFGRNKVGFQSVLGLQRIVFLFFFCGLFLCCKPKKAMVGSDRWDVEQLKLKSESHSDTAKWDLKLYKQDIATFEKYAEALSIYPLNKTPFPVAEYDYAVASTPITVKVKNYLFKGVRIGEYENPESEVVKDALTLLVLTNDANAEESTLVESRNFPYLTAQGFFKTADNKFDWVFSKSPDGFSTLLFNMKLFDLRFGQTIVIVPQKDKSFVYCQINDSPENYKNQEEFNLSISENSKIRDLLSRKNTIGN
;
A
#
# COMPACT_ATOMS: atom_id res chain seq x y z
N MET A 1 -12.41 32.79 21.16
CA MET A 1 -12.08 31.65 22.05
C MET A 1 -13.04 30.50 21.78
N LYS A 2 -12.53 29.26 21.80
CA LYS A 2 -13.16 27.96 21.41
C LYS A 2 -13.33 27.79 19.89
N GLY A 3 -12.75 26.82 19.18
CA GLY A 3 -11.82 25.73 19.47
C GLY A 3 -11.75 24.91 18.18
N PHE A 4 -10.64 25.02 17.42
CA PHE A 4 -10.47 24.42 16.09
C PHE A 4 -10.18 22.91 16.21
N GLY A 5 -11.00 22.09 15.56
CA GLY A 5 -10.75 20.66 15.36
C GLY A 5 -9.59 20.45 14.37
N ARG A 6 -8.58 19.70 14.80
CA ARG A 6 -7.39 19.35 14.03
C ARG A 6 -7.69 18.19 13.08
N ASN A 7 -7.27 18.31 11.82
CA ASN A 7 -7.06 17.16 10.94
C ASN A 7 -6.07 16.20 11.61
N LYS A 8 -6.50 14.96 11.88
CA LYS A 8 -5.65 13.94 12.49
C LYS A 8 -4.83 13.25 11.40
N VAL A 9 -3.56 13.64 11.29
CA VAL A 9 -2.52 12.75 10.79
C VAL A 9 -1.81 12.22 12.04
N GLY A 10 -2.05 10.97 12.40
CA GLY A 10 -1.42 10.31 13.55
C GLY A 10 0.02 9.92 13.20
N PHE A 11 1.00 10.61 13.77
CA PHE A 11 2.42 10.28 13.69
C PHE A 11 2.95 10.11 15.11
N GLN A 12 3.37 8.90 15.50
CA GLN A 12 4.18 8.70 16.70
C GLN A 12 5.64 8.56 16.29
N SER A 13 6.44 9.58 16.61
CA SER A 13 7.87 9.60 16.41
C SER A 13 8.59 8.96 17.60
N VAL A 14 9.42 7.94 17.35
CA VAL A 14 10.55 7.60 18.24
C VAL A 14 11.81 8.11 17.56
N LEU A 15 12.60 8.88 18.31
CA LEU A 15 13.77 9.64 17.86
C LEU A 15 14.85 8.74 17.22
N GLY A 16 15.29 9.14 16.03
CA GLY A 16 16.51 8.67 15.39
C GLY A 16 16.85 9.59 14.21
N LEU A 17 17.94 10.33 14.33
CA LEU A 17 18.34 11.45 13.48
C LEU A 17 18.70 10.99 12.04
N GLN A 18 17.77 11.07 11.09
CA GLN A 18 18.10 11.06 9.66
C GLN A 18 17.18 11.99 8.86
N ARG A 19 17.76 12.70 7.89
CA ARG A 19 17.10 13.70 7.04
C ARG A 19 15.99 13.05 6.20
N ILE A 20 14.74 13.23 6.59
CA ILE A 20 13.58 12.90 5.75
C ILE A 20 12.99 14.20 5.22
N VAL A 21 13.08 14.39 3.91
CA VAL A 21 12.33 15.44 3.20
C VAL A 21 10.88 14.95 3.10
N PHE A 22 10.06 15.33 4.08
CA PHE A 22 8.61 15.18 3.97
C PHE A 22 8.04 16.33 3.14
N LEU A 23 7.61 16.02 1.91
CA LEU A 23 6.86 16.94 1.07
C LEU A 23 5.39 16.89 1.47
N PHE A 24 5.01 17.72 2.45
CA PHE A 24 3.62 18.03 2.74
C PHE A 24 3.10 19.06 1.73
N PHE A 25 2.18 18.66 0.86
CA PHE A 25 1.38 19.61 0.09
C PHE A 25 0.06 19.86 0.83
N PHE A 26 0.02 20.95 1.59
CA PHE A 26 -1.22 21.57 2.06
C PHE A 26 -1.59 22.67 1.06
N CYS A 27 -2.73 22.54 0.39
CA CYS A 27 -3.36 23.68 -0.27
C CYS A 27 -4.87 23.56 -0.12
N GLY A 28 -5.43 24.35 0.79
CA GLY A 28 -6.86 24.55 0.89
C GLY A 28 -7.37 25.41 -0.27
N LEU A 29 -8.58 25.09 -0.72
CA LEU A 29 -9.65 26.04 -1.07
C LEU A 29 -10.93 25.23 -1.32
N PHE A 30 -11.95 25.54 -0.54
CA PHE A 30 -13.29 24.95 -0.58
C PHE A 30 -13.95 25.14 -1.95
N LEU A 31 -14.58 24.07 -2.46
CA LEU A 31 -15.72 24.15 -3.35
C LEU A 31 -16.67 22.98 -3.06
N CYS A 32 -17.94 23.36 -2.90
CA CYS A 32 -19.08 22.59 -2.44
C CYS A 32 -19.30 21.29 -3.25
N CYS A 33 -19.11 20.12 -2.61
CA CYS A 33 -19.67 18.86 -3.09
C CYS A 33 -20.97 18.57 -2.35
N LYS A 34 -22.07 18.45 -3.10
CA LYS A 34 -23.33 17.91 -2.57
C LYS A 34 -23.11 16.43 -2.25
N PRO A 35 -23.56 15.91 -1.10
CA PRO A 35 -23.47 14.49 -0.82
C PRO A 35 -24.34 13.73 -1.82
N LYS A 36 -23.72 12.94 -2.71
CA LYS A 36 -24.43 11.93 -3.50
C LYS A 36 -24.69 10.74 -2.59
N LYS A 37 -25.94 10.26 -2.60
CA LYS A 37 -26.39 9.09 -1.83
C LYS A 37 -25.43 7.92 -2.07
N ALA A 38 -24.90 7.38 -0.98
CA ALA A 38 -24.22 6.09 -0.97
C ALA A 38 -25.19 5.04 -1.54
N MET A 39 -24.77 4.40 -2.63
CA MET A 39 -25.51 3.32 -3.26
C MET A 39 -25.21 2.05 -2.48
N VAL A 40 -26.12 1.67 -1.57
CA VAL A 40 -26.08 0.40 -0.84
C VAL A 40 -26.59 -0.69 -1.78
N GLY A 41 -25.69 -1.53 -2.28
CA GLY A 41 -26.03 -2.70 -3.09
C GLY A 41 -24.82 -3.29 -3.83
N SER A 42 -24.39 -4.49 -3.40
CA SER A 42 -23.24 -5.28 -3.89
C SER A 42 -21.86 -4.63 -3.67
N ASP A 43 -21.15 -5.07 -2.62
CA ASP A 43 -19.76 -4.67 -2.31
C ASP A 43 -18.74 -4.99 -3.45
N ARG A 44 -19.15 -5.74 -4.48
CA ARG A 44 -18.31 -6.06 -5.63
C ARG A 44 -18.93 -5.55 -6.92
N TRP A 45 -18.08 -4.95 -7.74
CA TRP A 45 -18.48 -4.50 -9.06
C TRP A 45 -18.67 -5.70 -9.98
N ASP A 46 -19.69 -5.63 -10.84
CA ASP A 46 -19.82 -6.57 -11.95
C ASP A 46 -19.01 -6.12 -13.18
N VAL A 47 -18.93 -7.00 -14.17
CA VAL A 47 -18.17 -6.77 -15.41
C VAL A 47 -18.68 -5.55 -16.18
N GLU A 48 -19.99 -5.26 -16.15
CA GLU A 48 -20.55 -4.11 -16.86
C GLU A 48 -20.15 -2.79 -16.19
N GLN A 49 -20.14 -2.72 -14.86
CA GLN A 49 -19.63 -1.57 -14.13
C GLN A 49 -18.14 -1.32 -14.40
N LEU A 50 -17.32 -2.38 -14.45
CA LEU A 50 -15.91 -2.28 -14.80
C LEU A 50 -15.71 -1.76 -16.23
N LYS A 51 -16.52 -2.26 -17.17
CA LYS A 51 -16.52 -1.81 -18.57
C LYS A 51 -16.89 -0.34 -18.69
N LEU A 52 -18.01 0.08 -18.08
CA LEU A 52 -18.45 1.48 -18.09
C LEU A 52 -17.39 2.43 -17.53
N LYS A 53 -16.66 2.01 -16.49
CA LYS A 53 -15.55 2.79 -15.92
C LYS A 53 -14.36 2.87 -16.87
N SER A 54 -14.00 1.77 -17.52
CA SER A 54 -12.94 1.76 -18.53
C SER A 54 -13.27 2.69 -19.72
N GLU A 55 -14.51 2.63 -20.21
CA GLU A 55 -15.01 3.53 -21.25
C GLU A 55 -14.97 4.99 -20.79
N SER A 56 -15.38 5.28 -19.55
CA SER A 56 -15.29 6.64 -19.00
C SER A 56 -13.86 7.17 -18.90
N HIS A 57 -12.87 6.33 -18.59
CA HIS A 57 -11.46 6.75 -18.56
C HIS A 57 -10.89 6.98 -19.97
N SER A 58 -11.50 6.38 -20.99
CA SER A 58 -11.10 6.56 -22.39
C SER A 58 -11.82 7.74 -23.07
N ASP A 59 -12.85 8.31 -22.43
CA ASP A 59 -13.62 9.44 -22.92
C ASP A 59 -12.93 10.77 -22.59
N THR A 60 -12.35 11.41 -23.61
CA THR A 60 -11.61 12.66 -23.47
C THR A 60 -12.47 13.81 -22.95
N ALA A 61 -13.78 13.78 -23.14
CA ALA A 61 -14.69 14.81 -22.65
C ALA A 61 -14.91 14.73 -21.13
N LYS A 62 -14.58 13.60 -20.51
CA LYS A 62 -14.72 13.37 -19.06
C LYS A 62 -13.42 13.53 -18.28
N TRP A 63 -12.29 13.71 -18.97
CA TRP A 63 -10.99 13.80 -18.32
C TRP A 63 -10.88 15.00 -17.38
N ASP A 64 -10.33 14.76 -16.19
CA ASP A 64 -9.92 15.82 -15.29
C ASP A 64 -8.60 16.43 -15.77
N LEU A 65 -8.71 17.36 -16.72
CA LEU A 65 -7.57 18.05 -17.31
C LEU A 65 -6.85 18.96 -16.31
N LYS A 66 -7.52 19.39 -15.23
CA LYS A 66 -6.90 20.22 -14.20
C LYS A 66 -5.91 19.39 -13.41
N LEU A 67 -6.36 18.25 -12.89
CA LEU A 67 -5.49 17.35 -12.12
C LEU A 67 -4.43 16.73 -13.04
N TYR A 68 -4.76 16.40 -14.30
CA TYR A 68 -3.76 15.88 -15.25
C TYR A 68 -2.58 16.85 -15.46
N LYS A 69 -2.85 18.16 -15.62
CA LYS A 69 -1.78 19.18 -15.69
C LYS A 69 -0.97 19.27 -14.40
N GLN A 70 -1.61 19.10 -13.25
CA GLN A 70 -0.91 19.06 -11.96
C GLN A 70 0.03 17.85 -11.88
N ASP A 71 -0.40 16.68 -12.37
CA ASP A 71 0.45 15.48 -12.42
C ASP A 71 1.66 15.67 -13.33
N ILE A 72 1.49 16.29 -14.50
CA ILE A 72 2.62 16.63 -15.39
C ILE A 72 3.64 17.50 -14.67
N ALA A 73 3.19 18.62 -14.08
CA ALA A 73 4.08 19.52 -13.35
C ALA A 73 4.75 18.82 -12.14
N THR A 74 4.04 17.90 -11.48
CA THR A 74 4.58 17.12 -10.37
C THR A 74 5.65 16.15 -10.85
N PHE A 75 5.38 15.44 -11.95
CA PHE A 75 6.33 14.51 -12.55
C PHE A 75 7.60 15.23 -13.00
N GLU A 76 7.50 16.35 -13.71
CA GLU A 76 8.65 17.14 -14.14
C GLU A 76 9.53 17.58 -12.95
N LYS A 77 8.89 17.98 -11.84
CA LYS A 77 9.61 18.43 -10.64
C LYS A 77 10.25 17.29 -9.84
N TYR A 78 9.67 16.10 -9.87
CA TYR A 78 10.05 14.98 -8.99
C TYR A 78 10.48 13.71 -9.75
N ALA A 79 10.78 13.81 -11.05
CA ALA A 79 11.09 12.67 -11.92
C ALA A 79 12.16 11.73 -11.35
N GLU A 80 13.25 12.30 -10.80
CA GLU A 80 14.33 11.52 -10.18
C GLU A 80 13.82 10.71 -8.98
N ALA A 81 13.06 11.34 -8.08
CA ALA A 81 12.49 10.66 -6.92
C ALA A 81 11.44 9.60 -7.29
N LEU A 82 10.77 9.77 -8.44
CA LEU A 82 9.82 8.80 -8.98
C LEU A 82 10.48 7.67 -9.77
N SER A 83 11.73 7.84 -10.22
CA SER A 83 12.46 6.84 -11.00
C SER A 83 12.96 5.64 -10.19
N ILE A 84 12.91 5.72 -8.84
CA ILE A 84 13.38 4.65 -7.95
C ILE A 84 12.40 3.47 -7.85
N TYR A 85 11.16 3.68 -8.28
CA TYR A 85 10.06 2.71 -8.18
C TYR A 85 10.10 1.69 -9.32
N PRO A 86 9.54 0.49 -9.13
CA PRO A 86 9.57 -0.58 -10.13
C PRO A 86 8.91 -0.21 -11.48
N LEU A 87 7.82 0.55 -11.43
CA LEU A 87 7.10 1.07 -12.59
C LEU A 87 7.18 2.60 -12.63
N ASN A 88 7.46 3.14 -13.81
CA ASN A 88 7.48 4.59 -14.03
C ASN A 88 6.09 5.19 -13.79
N LYS A 89 6.00 6.14 -12.84
CA LYS A 89 4.76 6.90 -12.56
C LYS A 89 4.58 8.04 -13.57
N THR A 90 4.45 7.72 -14.86
CA THR A 90 4.19 8.72 -15.89
C THR A 90 2.75 9.25 -15.76
N PRO A 91 2.51 10.56 -15.88
CA PRO A 91 1.16 11.13 -15.86
C PRO A 91 0.27 10.60 -16.99
N PHE A 92 -0.99 10.34 -16.68
CA PHE A 92 -2.02 9.98 -17.66
C PHE A 92 -3.37 10.62 -17.27
N PRO A 93 -4.21 11.00 -18.24
CA PRO A 93 -5.51 11.56 -17.95
C PRO A 93 -6.51 10.45 -17.60
N VAL A 94 -7.41 10.76 -16.66
CA VAL A 94 -8.54 9.90 -16.26
C VAL A 94 -9.77 10.77 -16.01
N ALA A 95 -10.96 10.16 -16.02
CA ALA A 95 -12.17 10.85 -15.62
C ALA A 95 -12.17 11.20 -14.13
N GLU A 96 -12.97 12.19 -13.72
CA GLU A 96 -13.15 12.54 -12.30
C GLU A 96 -13.57 11.34 -11.44
N TYR A 97 -13.06 11.27 -10.21
CA TYR A 97 -13.30 10.18 -9.27
C TYR A 97 -13.15 10.63 -7.82
N ASP A 98 -13.87 9.97 -6.92
CA ASP A 98 -13.64 10.06 -5.47
C ASP A 98 -12.58 9.04 -5.06
N TYR A 99 -11.77 9.33 -4.04
CA TYR A 99 -10.71 8.41 -3.62
C TYR A 99 -10.62 8.28 -2.10
N ALA A 100 -10.29 7.07 -1.66
CA ALA A 100 -10.19 6.70 -0.25
C ALA A 100 -9.15 5.58 -0.07
N VAL A 101 -7.93 5.77 -0.57
CA VAL A 101 -6.86 4.76 -0.50
C VAL A 101 -6.06 4.90 0.80
N ALA A 102 -5.62 3.76 1.36
CA ALA A 102 -4.83 3.71 2.58
C ALA A 102 -3.50 2.98 2.35
N SER A 103 -2.43 3.52 2.95
CA SER A 103 -1.11 2.90 3.01
C SER A 103 -0.50 3.12 4.37
N THR A 104 -0.25 2.04 5.11
CA THR A 104 0.25 2.11 6.49
C THR A 104 1.48 1.24 6.65
N PRO A 105 2.66 1.83 6.94
CA PRO A 105 3.85 1.06 7.31
C PRO A 105 3.58 0.21 8.55
N ILE A 106 4.15 -0.99 8.59
CA ILE A 106 3.99 -1.92 9.71
C ILE A 106 5.33 -2.58 10.03
N THR A 107 5.61 -2.73 11.33
CA THR A 107 6.81 -3.40 11.82
C THR A 107 6.38 -4.53 12.74
N VAL A 108 6.88 -5.74 12.46
CA VAL A 108 6.58 -6.94 13.24
C VAL A 108 7.87 -7.53 13.79
N LYS A 109 7.93 -7.71 15.11
CA LYS A 109 9.08 -8.34 15.77
C LYS A 109 8.71 -9.76 16.20
N VAL A 110 9.48 -10.73 15.74
CA VAL A 110 9.32 -12.15 16.09
C VAL A 110 10.63 -12.65 16.69
N LYS A 111 10.68 -12.80 18.02
CA LYS A 111 11.94 -13.12 18.74
C LYS A 111 13.03 -12.09 18.39
N ASN A 112 14.09 -12.53 17.71
CA ASN A 112 15.23 -11.70 17.29
C ASN A 112 15.09 -11.19 15.84
N TYR A 113 14.02 -11.60 15.16
CA TYR A 113 13.75 -11.21 13.77
C TYR A 113 12.92 -9.94 13.71
N LEU A 114 13.28 -9.06 12.77
CA LEU A 114 12.54 -7.84 12.50
C LEU A 114 12.04 -7.84 11.07
N PHE A 115 10.71 -7.81 10.94
CA PHE A 115 10.04 -7.60 9.67
C PHE A 115 9.66 -6.13 9.55
N LYS A 116 9.96 -5.55 8.40
CA LYS A 116 9.32 -4.33 7.95
C LYS A 116 8.27 -4.66 6.91
N GLY A 117 7.32 -3.77 6.72
CA GLY A 117 6.19 -4.07 5.86
C GLY A 117 5.29 -2.89 5.60
N VAL A 118 4.28 -3.17 4.78
CA VAL A 118 3.25 -2.21 4.42
C VAL A 118 1.90 -2.89 4.35
N ARG A 119 0.87 -2.17 4.80
CA ARG A 119 -0.54 -2.48 4.57
C ARG A 119 -1.07 -1.57 3.49
N ILE A 120 -1.70 -2.13 2.47
CA ILE A 120 -2.41 -1.39 1.42
C ILE A 120 -3.88 -1.75 1.52
N GLY A 121 -4.74 -0.75 1.47
CA GLY A 121 -6.18 -0.95 1.57
C GLY A 121 -6.96 0.27 1.12
N GLU A 122 -8.23 0.30 1.49
CA GLU A 122 -9.13 1.42 1.24
C GLU A 122 -9.92 1.73 2.51
N TYR A 123 -10.22 3.01 2.73
CA TYR A 123 -11.18 3.39 3.76
C TYR A 123 -12.58 3.02 3.30
N GLU A 124 -13.46 2.66 4.24
CA GLU A 124 -14.85 2.30 3.90
C GLU A 124 -15.60 3.41 3.16
N ASN A 125 -15.23 4.66 3.44
CA ASN A 125 -15.65 5.88 2.75
C ASN A 125 -14.63 6.99 3.08
N PRO A 126 -14.66 8.14 2.37
CA PRO A 126 -13.72 9.24 2.60
C PRO A 126 -13.71 9.81 4.03
N GLU A 127 -14.79 9.60 4.80
CA GLU A 127 -14.92 10.07 6.19
C GLU A 127 -14.61 9.00 7.24
N SER A 128 -14.34 7.75 6.83
CA SER A 128 -14.12 6.62 7.73
C SER A 128 -12.67 6.55 8.20
N GLU A 129 -12.47 6.17 9.46
CA GLU A 129 -11.16 5.80 10.02
C GLU A 129 -10.89 4.29 9.87
N VAL A 130 -11.87 3.53 9.38
CA VAL A 130 -11.78 2.08 9.19
C VAL A 130 -11.18 1.79 7.82
N VAL A 131 -10.04 1.09 7.84
CA VAL A 131 -9.35 0.61 6.64
C VAL A 131 -9.68 -0.86 6.43
N LYS A 132 -10.08 -1.20 5.20
CA LYS A 132 -10.18 -2.57 4.71
C LYS A 132 -8.88 -2.93 3.99
N ASP A 133 -8.06 -3.77 4.61
CA ASP A 133 -6.78 -4.19 4.05
C ASP A 133 -7.00 -5.07 2.82
N ALA A 134 -6.21 -4.83 1.79
CA ALA A 134 -6.17 -5.63 0.56
C ALA A 134 -4.82 -6.34 0.37
N LEU A 135 -3.78 -5.88 1.07
CA LEU A 135 -2.46 -6.47 1.13
C LEU A 135 -1.83 -6.14 2.48
N THR A 136 -1.21 -7.13 3.11
CA THR A 136 -0.17 -6.95 4.11
C THR A 136 1.11 -7.62 3.62
N LEU A 137 2.13 -6.83 3.31
CA LEU A 137 3.42 -7.35 2.87
C LEU A 137 4.43 -7.19 4.00
N LEU A 138 5.00 -8.30 4.47
CA LEU A 138 6.05 -8.34 5.48
C LEU A 138 7.34 -8.89 4.86
N VAL A 139 8.45 -8.19 5.02
CA VAL A 139 9.77 -8.59 4.55
C VAL A 139 10.74 -8.62 5.72
N LEU A 140 11.40 -9.75 5.93
CA LEU A 140 12.44 -9.86 6.96
C LEU A 140 13.64 -8.98 6.58
N THR A 141 13.97 -8.01 7.43
CA THR A 141 15.12 -7.11 7.23
C THR A 141 16.19 -7.28 8.29
N ASN A 142 15.81 -7.63 9.53
CA ASN A 142 16.67 -7.58 10.73
C ASN A 142 17.35 -6.22 10.95
N ASP A 143 16.81 -5.16 10.34
CA ASP A 143 17.29 -3.80 10.48
C ASP A 143 16.10 -2.84 10.51
N ALA A 144 15.97 -2.09 11.60
CA ALA A 144 14.91 -1.12 11.81
C ALA A 144 15.02 0.08 10.86
N ASN A 145 16.24 0.35 10.38
CA ASN A 145 16.55 1.43 9.46
C ASN A 145 16.62 0.95 8.00
N ALA A 146 16.27 -0.31 7.73
CA ALA A 146 16.20 -0.82 6.37
C ALA A 146 15.33 0.10 5.50
N GLU A 147 15.90 0.53 4.38
CA GLU A 147 15.22 1.46 3.47
C GLU A 147 14.04 0.75 2.81
N GLU A 148 12.89 1.38 2.86
CA GLU A 148 11.68 0.90 2.22
C GLU A 148 10.95 2.07 1.59
N SER A 149 10.17 1.79 0.57
CA SER A 149 9.37 2.79 -0.10
C SER A 149 8.00 2.22 -0.45
N THR A 150 7.01 3.09 -0.48
CA THR A 150 5.66 2.80 -0.93
C THR A 150 5.11 4.01 -1.67
N LEU A 151 4.56 3.77 -2.84
CA LEU A 151 3.82 4.71 -3.64
C LEU A 151 2.46 4.11 -3.98
N VAL A 152 1.40 4.82 -3.61
CA VAL A 152 0.03 4.49 -4.01
C VAL A 152 -0.35 5.35 -5.19
N GLU A 153 -0.99 4.74 -6.19
CA GLU A 153 -1.56 5.45 -7.34
C GLU A 153 -3.08 5.43 -7.23
N SER A 154 -3.67 6.59 -6.91
CA SER A 154 -5.11 6.76 -6.79
C SER A 154 -5.79 7.01 -8.13
N ARG A 155 -5.04 7.39 -9.19
CA ARG A 155 -5.59 7.64 -10.54
C ARG A 155 -6.30 6.44 -11.15
N ASN A 156 -6.00 5.24 -10.65
CA ASN A 156 -6.64 4.02 -11.08
C ASN A 156 -7.96 3.72 -10.35
N PHE A 157 -8.39 4.53 -9.38
CA PHE A 157 -9.59 4.27 -8.60
C PHE A 157 -10.82 3.98 -9.50
N PRO A 158 -11.62 2.95 -9.18
CA PRO A 158 -11.61 2.12 -7.97
C PRO A 158 -10.58 0.97 -7.94
N TYR A 159 -9.71 0.84 -8.95
CA TYR A 159 -8.61 -0.10 -8.88
C TYR A 159 -7.55 0.46 -7.92
N LEU A 160 -7.20 -0.33 -6.90
CA LEU A 160 -6.11 0.00 -6.00
C LEU A 160 -4.81 -0.44 -6.63
N THR A 161 -3.88 0.48 -6.83
CA THR A 161 -2.54 0.14 -7.31
C THR A 161 -1.52 0.76 -6.39
N ALA A 162 -0.52 -0.03 -6.02
CA ALA A 162 0.59 0.42 -5.20
C ALA A 162 1.87 -0.28 -5.65
N GLN A 163 3.00 0.35 -5.38
CA GLN A 163 4.29 -0.23 -5.68
C GLN A 163 5.34 0.29 -4.70
N GLY A 164 6.48 -0.37 -4.65
CA GLY A 164 7.54 0.03 -3.76
C GLY A 164 8.72 -0.90 -3.82
N PHE A 165 9.58 -0.77 -2.81
CA PHE A 165 10.69 -1.67 -2.64
C PHE A 165 11.07 -1.81 -1.16
N PHE A 166 11.82 -2.86 -0.87
CA PHE A 166 12.55 -3.07 0.38
C PHE A 166 14.02 -3.30 0.06
N LYS A 167 14.93 -2.54 0.69
CA LYS A 167 16.36 -2.84 0.67
C LYS A 167 16.70 -3.62 1.93
N THR A 168 17.24 -4.82 1.75
CA THR A 168 17.91 -5.57 2.81
C THR A 168 19.42 -5.37 2.69
N ALA A 169 20.19 -5.91 3.64
CA ALA A 169 21.65 -5.80 3.63
C ALA A 169 22.28 -6.24 2.29
N ASP A 170 21.71 -7.26 1.65
CA ASP A 170 22.33 -7.95 0.51
C ASP A 170 21.52 -7.86 -0.80
N ASN A 171 20.32 -7.27 -0.79
CA ASN A 171 19.47 -7.21 -1.98
C ASN A 171 18.44 -6.06 -1.94
N LYS A 172 17.92 -5.69 -3.12
CA LYS A 172 16.71 -4.85 -3.27
C LYS A 172 15.57 -5.73 -3.79
N PHE A 173 14.43 -5.66 -3.13
CA PHE A 173 13.22 -6.32 -3.57
C PHE A 173 12.18 -5.30 -4.01
N ASP A 174 11.76 -5.39 -5.25
CA ASP A 174 10.76 -4.55 -5.91
C ASP A 174 9.40 -5.25 -5.86
N TRP A 175 8.34 -4.47 -5.62
CA TRP A 175 6.99 -5.02 -5.58
C TRP A 175 5.96 -4.10 -6.24
N VAL A 176 4.94 -4.71 -6.83
CA VAL A 176 3.79 -4.06 -7.46
C VAL A 176 2.53 -4.80 -7.04
N PHE A 177 1.54 -4.07 -6.59
CA PHE A 177 0.26 -4.55 -6.14
C PHE A 177 -0.87 -3.95 -6.97
N SER A 178 -1.88 -4.76 -7.28
CA SER A 178 -3.13 -4.30 -7.86
C SER A 178 -4.31 -5.07 -7.30
N LYS A 179 -5.39 -4.36 -6.95
CA LYS A 179 -6.70 -4.93 -6.64
C LYS A 179 -7.77 -4.28 -7.50
N SER A 180 -8.64 -5.09 -8.08
CA SER A 180 -9.83 -4.66 -8.79
C SER A 180 -11.08 -4.71 -7.90
N PRO A 181 -12.12 -3.91 -8.21
CA PRO A 181 -13.33 -3.81 -7.38
C PRO A 181 -14.22 -5.07 -7.41
N ASP A 182 -14.04 -5.95 -8.38
CA ASP A 182 -14.69 -7.28 -8.44
C ASP A 182 -13.98 -8.32 -7.54
N GLY A 183 -12.91 -7.93 -6.84
CA GLY A 183 -12.24 -8.72 -5.82
C GLY A 183 -11.04 -9.52 -6.31
N PHE A 184 -10.59 -9.36 -7.55
CA PHE A 184 -9.29 -9.89 -7.96
C PHE A 184 -8.18 -9.01 -7.40
N SER A 185 -7.15 -9.63 -6.85
CA SER A 185 -6.06 -8.92 -6.21
C SER A 185 -4.77 -9.70 -6.38
N THR A 186 -3.70 -9.00 -6.75
CA THR A 186 -2.41 -9.61 -7.05
C THR A 186 -1.27 -8.79 -6.49
N LEU A 187 -0.22 -9.49 -6.05
CA LEU A 187 1.09 -8.92 -5.75
C LEU A 187 2.12 -9.55 -6.68
N LEU A 188 2.91 -8.73 -7.36
CA LEU A 188 4.14 -9.13 -8.03
C LEU A 188 5.31 -8.70 -7.16
N PHE A 189 6.10 -9.64 -6.64
CA PHE A 189 7.27 -9.37 -5.80
C PHE A 189 8.50 -10.01 -6.44
N ASN A 190 9.46 -9.22 -6.92
CA ASN A 190 10.61 -9.69 -7.70
C ASN A 190 10.21 -10.76 -8.75
N MET A 191 9.22 -10.44 -9.59
CA MET A 191 8.67 -11.33 -10.63
C MET A 191 7.91 -12.58 -10.13
N LYS A 192 7.79 -12.80 -8.81
CA LYS A 192 6.87 -13.81 -8.26
C LYS A 192 5.47 -13.24 -8.14
N LEU A 193 4.52 -13.82 -8.89
CA LEU A 193 3.09 -13.46 -8.82
C LEU A 193 2.40 -14.19 -7.67
N PHE A 194 1.65 -13.45 -6.85
CA PHE A 194 0.78 -13.93 -5.80
C PHE A 194 -0.66 -13.57 -6.11
N ASP A 195 -1.55 -14.55 -5.95
CA ASP A 195 -2.99 -14.36 -6.06
C ASP A 195 -3.56 -14.18 -4.65
N LEU A 196 -3.90 -12.93 -4.31
CA LEU A 196 -4.24 -12.55 -2.94
C LEU A 196 -5.65 -13.01 -2.53
N ARG A 197 -6.41 -13.62 -3.45
CA ARG A 197 -7.66 -14.33 -3.13
C ARG A 197 -7.42 -15.54 -2.21
N PHE A 198 -6.18 -16.04 -2.14
CA PHE A 198 -5.78 -17.16 -1.29
C PHE A 198 -5.01 -16.73 -0.03
N GLY A 199 -5.10 -15.45 0.34
CA GLY A 199 -4.51 -14.88 1.54
C GLY A 199 -3.86 -13.53 1.27
N GLN A 200 -4.22 -12.51 2.03
CA GLN A 200 -3.77 -11.14 1.80
C GLN A 200 -2.47 -10.78 2.53
N THR A 201 -1.99 -11.65 3.44
CA THR A 201 -0.69 -11.46 4.08
C THR A 201 0.38 -12.30 3.41
N ILE A 202 1.39 -11.61 2.87
CA ILE A 202 2.58 -12.20 2.26
C ILE A 202 3.77 -11.94 3.17
N VAL A 203 4.45 -13.02 3.56
CA VAL A 203 5.68 -12.96 4.34
C VAL A 203 6.84 -13.41 3.48
N ILE A 204 7.84 -12.55 3.33
CA ILE A 204 9.05 -12.78 2.56
C ILE A 204 10.23 -12.90 3.52
N VAL A 205 11.02 -13.95 3.35
CA VAL A 205 12.25 -14.22 4.11
C VAL A 205 13.42 -14.33 3.13
N PRO A 206 14.15 -13.23 2.90
CA PRO A 206 15.35 -13.23 2.08
C PRO A 206 16.40 -14.20 2.61
N GLN A 207 17.18 -14.78 1.69
CA GLN A 207 18.23 -15.77 1.98
C GLN A 207 19.60 -15.19 1.60
N LYS A 208 20.69 -15.73 2.18
CA LYS A 208 22.07 -15.26 1.96
C LYS A 208 22.53 -15.40 0.50
N ASP A 209 21.93 -16.33 -0.25
CA ASP A 209 22.19 -16.55 -1.68
C ASP A 209 21.39 -15.59 -2.60
N LYS A 210 20.78 -14.55 -2.04
CA LYS A 210 19.93 -13.54 -2.70
C LYS A 210 18.58 -14.08 -3.21
N SER A 211 18.28 -15.35 -3.00
CA SER A 211 16.92 -15.88 -3.15
C SER A 211 16.03 -15.40 -2.01
N PHE A 212 14.74 -15.74 -2.08
CA PHE A 212 13.82 -15.59 -0.96
C PHE A 212 12.91 -16.81 -0.86
N VAL A 213 12.55 -17.15 0.36
CA VAL A 213 11.45 -18.07 0.65
C VAL A 213 10.26 -17.26 1.17
N TYR A 214 9.06 -17.80 1.06
CA TYR A 214 7.85 -17.04 1.36
C TYR A 214 6.74 -17.94 1.90
N CYS A 215 5.76 -17.32 2.56
CA CYS A 215 4.45 -17.91 2.75
C CYS A 215 3.35 -16.87 2.54
N GLN A 216 2.18 -17.38 2.15
CA GLN A 216 0.94 -16.63 2.03
C GLN A 216 -0.05 -17.17 3.06
N ILE A 217 -0.67 -16.27 3.83
CA ILE A 217 -1.62 -16.60 4.90
C ILE A 217 -2.86 -15.71 4.82
N ASN A 218 -3.97 -16.22 5.38
CA ASN A 218 -5.25 -15.51 5.42
C ASN A 218 -5.36 -14.50 6.57
N ASP A 219 -4.44 -14.53 7.53
CA ASP A 219 -4.43 -13.54 8.62
C ASP A 219 -4.17 -12.14 8.08
N SER A 220 -4.66 -11.13 8.79
CA SER A 220 -4.49 -9.72 8.46
C SER A 220 -4.58 -8.88 9.73
N PRO A 221 -3.87 -7.75 9.84
CA PRO A 221 -3.94 -6.87 11.01
C PRO A 221 -5.36 -6.47 11.40
N GLU A 222 -6.27 -6.31 10.45
CA GLU A 222 -7.69 -5.99 10.68
C GLU A 222 -8.47 -7.05 11.49
N ASN A 223 -7.96 -8.29 11.59
CA ASN A 223 -8.59 -9.36 12.35
C ASN A 223 -8.32 -9.24 13.86
N TYR A 224 -7.49 -8.30 14.29
CA TYR A 224 -7.00 -8.19 15.66
C TYR A 224 -7.34 -6.83 16.25
N LYS A 225 -7.40 -6.75 17.59
CA LYS A 225 -7.76 -5.49 18.27
C LYS A 225 -6.64 -4.46 18.19
N ASN A 226 -5.40 -4.92 18.09
CA ASN A 226 -4.20 -4.09 18.11
C ASN A 226 -3.03 -4.80 17.42
N GLN A 227 -1.94 -4.05 17.23
CA GLN A 227 -0.72 -4.50 16.58
C GLN A 227 -0.02 -5.62 17.36
N GLU A 228 -0.09 -5.61 18.70
CA GLU A 228 0.53 -6.61 19.55
C GLU A 228 -0.08 -8.00 19.35
N GLU A 229 -1.41 -8.08 19.26
CA GLU A 229 -2.14 -9.32 18.96
C GLU A 229 -1.80 -9.86 17.56
N PHE A 230 -1.69 -8.98 16.56
CA PHE A 230 -1.23 -9.37 15.22
C PHE A 230 0.22 -9.86 15.23
N ASN A 231 1.13 -9.16 15.93
CA ASN A 231 2.52 -9.60 16.05
C ASN A 231 2.63 -10.98 16.71
N LEU A 232 1.76 -11.27 17.69
CA LEU A 232 1.70 -12.58 18.32
C LEU A 232 1.24 -13.65 17.33
N SER A 233 0.21 -13.40 16.52
CA SER A 233 -0.26 -14.38 15.54
C SER A 233 0.81 -14.71 14.49
N ILE A 234 1.54 -13.71 14.01
CA ILE A 234 2.69 -13.89 13.12
C ILE A 234 3.80 -14.71 13.79
N SER A 235 4.08 -14.44 15.07
CA SER A 235 5.07 -15.17 15.86
C SER A 235 4.67 -16.63 16.14
N GLU A 236 3.37 -16.91 16.23
CA GLU A 236 2.81 -18.24 16.54
C GLU A 236 2.54 -19.09 15.30
N ASN A 237 2.49 -18.48 14.12
CA ASN A 237 2.24 -19.18 12.88
C ASN A 237 3.35 -20.20 12.56
N SER A 238 2.97 -21.48 12.46
CA SER A 238 3.90 -22.59 12.21
C SER A 238 4.64 -22.43 10.88
N LYS A 239 3.97 -21.99 9.81
CA LYS A 239 4.60 -21.79 8.50
C LYS A 239 5.71 -20.74 8.59
N ILE A 240 5.48 -19.64 9.30
CA ILE A 240 6.47 -18.57 9.47
C ILE A 240 7.67 -19.07 10.30
N ARG A 241 7.41 -19.80 11.40
CA ARG A 241 8.46 -20.42 12.21
C ARG A 241 9.32 -21.38 11.39
N ASP A 242 8.71 -22.16 10.50
CA ASP A 242 9.43 -23.09 9.62
C ASP A 242 10.28 -22.37 8.57
N LEU A 243 9.86 -21.19 8.09
CA LEU A 243 10.69 -20.36 7.21
C LEU A 243 11.89 -19.79 7.97
N LEU A 244 11.68 -19.31 9.20
CA LEU A 244 12.71 -18.69 10.04
C LEU A 244 13.75 -19.70 10.57
N SER A 245 13.40 -20.98 10.70
CA SER A 245 14.33 -22.03 11.18
C SER A 245 15.38 -22.46 10.14
N ARG A 246 15.28 -21.98 8.90
CA ARG A 246 16.20 -22.35 7.81
C ARG A 246 17.58 -21.71 8.01
N LYS A 247 18.64 -22.52 7.83
CA LYS A 247 20.05 -22.11 8.01
C LYS A 247 20.51 -20.98 7.07
N ASN A 248 19.83 -20.81 5.94
CA ASN A 248 20.21 -19.82 4.92
C ASN A 248 19.47 -18.48 5.06
N THR A 249 18.61 -18.33 6.08
CA THR A 249 17.91 -17.09 6.39
C THR A 249 18.88 -16.01 6.87
N ILE A 250 18.67 -14.76 6.45
CA ILE A 250 19.45 -13.63 6.95
C ILE A 250 19.26 -13.53 8.47
N GLY A 251 20.37 -13.40 9.23
CA GLY A 251 20.37 -13.33 10.70
C GLY A 251 20.51 -14.67 11.44
N ASN A 252 20.52 -15.81 10.73
CA ASN A 252 20.98 -17.11 11.25
C ASN A 252 22.47 -17.35 10.98
#